data_AF-A0A845ADK1-F1
#
_entry.id   AF-A0A845ADK1-F1
#
_cell.length_a   1.000
_cell.length_b   1.000
_cell.length_c   1.000
_cell.angle_alpha   90.00
_cell.angle_beta   90.00
_cell.angle_gamma   90.00
#
_symmetry.space_group_name_H-M   'P 1'
#
loop_
_entity.id
_entity.type
_entity.pdbx_description
1 polymer ?
#
loop_
_entity_poly.entity_id
_entity_poly.type
_entity_poly.pdbx_seq_one_letter_code
_entity_poly.pdbx_strand_id
1 'polypeptide(L)'
;MGFETALTARTIMVEAETEAGRHMVLAGTRARHRLLILHTPKRDGYFVPGDGSLPVRLAALGAFHDPGSRQAVGSRTALRPTAYQRHRLSLLLAILDRMQQPSSEPPTVRHIVRDLMCSGLEHERAIEWKTSSHRRQAQRLIAEARRMMATGYRDLLRGSMRPVLGDRHSGGRDTGDKLR
;
A
#
# COMPACT_ATOMS: atom_id res chain seq x y z
N MET A 1 12.97 25.34 11.36
CA MET A 1 11.97 26.13 10.60
C MET A 1 10.70 26.21 11.43
N GLY A 2 10.09 27.39 11.60
CA GLY A 2 8.85 27.55 12.39
C GLY A 2 7.63 26.85 11.75
N PHE A 3 6.53 26.68 12.50
CA PHE A 3 5.30 26.04 12.02
C PHE A 3 4.73 26.75 10.78
N GLU A 4 4.47 28.05 10.88
CA GLU A 4 3.90 28.85 9.79
C GLU A 4 4.76 28.81 8.54
N THR A 5 6.07 29.00 8.68
CA THR A 5 7.01 28.90 7.56
C THR A 5 6.96 27.53 6.88
N ALA A 6 6.90 26.45 7.68
CA ALA A 6 6.80 25.09 7.15
C ALA A 6 5.43 24.84 6.49
N LEU A 7 4.36 25.47 6.97
CA LEU A 7 3.01 25.40 6.40
C LEU A 7 2.93 26.12 5.06
N THR A 8 3.41 27.38 4.98
CA THR A 8 3.41 28.18 3.74
C THR A 8 4.29 27.57 2.65
N ALA A 9 5.33 26.81 3.03
CA ALA A 9 6.17 26.06 2.08
C ALA A 9 5.49 24.82 1.48
N ARG A 10 4.17 24.65 1.66
CA ARG A 10 3.39 23.49 1.18
C ARG A 10 2.16 23.95 0.44
N THR A 11 1.73 23.12 -0.51
CA THR A 11 0.46 23.32 -1.20
C THR A 11 -0.64 22.58 -0.47
N ILE A 12 -1.72 23.29 -0.12
CA ILE A 12 -2.92 22.67 0.45
C ILE A 12 -3.61 21.87 -0.66
N MET A 13 -3.76 20.56 -0.45
CA MET A 13 -4.48 19.68 -1.38
C MET A 13 -5.94 19.55 -1.01
N VAL A 14 -6.20 19.41 0.30
CA VAL A 14 -7.54 19.22 0.86
C VAL A 14 -7.55 19.92 2.21
N GLU A 15 -8.64 20.60 2.48
CA GLU A 15 -8.94 21.23 3.75
C GLU A 15 -10.39 20.89 4.12
N ALA A 16 -10.63 20.54 5.38
CA ALA A 16 -11.95 20.22 5.89
C ALA A 16 -12.07 20.74 7.31
N GLU A 17 -13.18 21.43 7.59
CA GLU A 17 -13.51 21.89 8.93
C GLU A 17 -14.27 20.79 9.67
N THR A 18 -13.89 20.54 10.93
CA THR A 18 -14.55 19.56 11.81
C THR A 18 -14.73 20.14 13.20
N GLU A 19 -15.52 19.48 14.04
CA GLU A 19 -15.67 19.87 15.45
C GLU A 19 -14.35 19.91 16.22
N ALA A 20 -13.37 19.07 15.85
CA ALA A 20 -12.07 19.03 16.49
C ALA A 20 -11.14 20.16 16.02
N GLY A 21 -11.45 20.79 14.90
CA GLY A 21 -10.60 21.76 14.24
C GLY A 21 -10.49 21.52 12.73
N ARG A 22 -9.48 22.16 12.16
CA ARG A 22 -9.23 22.18 10.73
C ARG A 22 -8.29 21.05 10.33
N HIS A 23 -8.81 20.12 9.55
CA HIS A 23 -8.04 19.02 8.95
C HIS A 23 -7.45 19.45 7.61
N MET A 24 -6.14 19.28 7.45
CA MET A 24 -5.43 19.66 6.24
C MET A 24 -4.59 18.51 5.70
N VAL A 25 -4.63 18.33 4.38
CA VAL A 25 -3.69 17.49 3.62
C VAL A 25 -2.81 18.40 2.79
N LEU A 26 -1.51 18.34 3.07
CA LEU A 26 -0.51 19.22 2.49
C LEU A 26 0.42 18.43 1.57
N ALA A 27 0.61 18.90 0.34
CA ALA A 27 1.65 18.41 -0.56
C ALA A 27 2.98 19.10 -0.25
N GLY A 28 3.99 18.30 0.07
CA GLY A 28 5.39 18.71 0.08
C GLY A 28 6.16 18.07 -1.07
N THR A 29 7.40 18.52 -1.27
CA THR A 29 8.28 18.07 -2.36
C THR A 29 8.53 16.56 -2.37
N ARG A 30 8.44 15.93 -1.19
CA ARG A 30 8.88 14.55 -0.95
C ARG A 30 7.84 13.69 -0.22
N ALA A 31 6.85 14.30 0.39
CA ALA A 31 5.84 13.62 1.19
C ALA A 31 4.55 14.43 1.21
N ARG A 32 3.45 13.74 1.51
CA ARG A 32 2.20 14.39 1.93
C ARG A 32 2.14 14.41 3.45
N HIS A 33 1.74 15.53 4.00
CA HIS A 33 1.55 15.71 5.44
C HIS A 33 0.06 15.84 5.74
N ARG A 34 -0.37 15.29 6.88
CA ARG A 34 -1.74 15.44 7.38
C ARG A 34 -1.66 16.10 8.75
N LEU A 35 -2.31 17.24 8.89
CA LEU A 35 -2.34 18.02 10.12
C LEU A 35 -3.78 18.22 10.55
N LEU A 36 -3.97 18.28 11.87
CA LEU A 36 -5.18 18.78 12.49
C LEU A 36 -4.77 20.00 13.31
N ILE A 37 -5.26 21.18 12.93
CA ILE A 37 -5.10 22.41 13.69
C ILE A 37 -6.34 22.53 14.58
N LEU A 38 -6.14 22.36 15.89
CA LEU A 38 -7.23 22.43 16.87
C LEU A 38 -7.77 23.87 16.95
N HIS A 39 -9.09 24.04 17.09
CA HIS A 39 -9.69 25.37 17.32
C HIS A 39 -9.29 25.97 18.66
N THR A 40 -9.21 25.12 19.69
CA THR A 40 -8.91 25.52 21.07
C THR A 40 -7.66 24.81 21.57
N PRO A 41 -6.47 25.14 21.01
CA PRO A 41 -5.25 24.52 21.45
C PRO A 41 -4.99 24.89 22.91
N LYS A 42 -4.73 23.88 23.76
CA LYS A 42 -4.36 24.12 25.16
C LYS A 42 -2.94 24.65 25.32
N ARG A 43 -2.08 24.40 24.33
CA ARG A 43 -0.66 24.74 24.29
C ARG A 43 -0.20 24.86 22.84
N ASP A 44 0.79 25.70 22.61
CA ASP A 44 1.48 25.75 21.33
C ASP A 44 2.43 24.55 21.20
N GLY A 45 2.24 23.78 20.13
CA GLY A 45 3.09 22.63 19.84
C GLY A 45 2.35 21.49 19.15
N TYR A 46 3.06 20.36 19.04
CA TYR A 46 2.53 19.16 18.40
C TYR A 46 2.06 18.15 19.43
N PHE A 47 0.82 17.70 19.28
CA PHE A 47 0.34 16.52 19.98
C PHE A 47 0.59 15.28 19.13
N VAL A 48 1.49 14.40 19.58
CA VAL A 48 1.81 13.13 18.90
C VAL A 48 1.42 11.97 19.81
N PRO A 49 0.45 11.11 19.42
CA PRO A 49 0.09 9.94 20.21
C PRO A 49 1.27 9.01 20.44
N GLY A 50 1.46 8.56 21.69
CA GLY A 50 2.47 7.57 22.08
C GLY A 50 2.10 6.13 21.73
N ASP A 51 1.54 5.90 20.54
CA ASP A 51 1.14 4.58 20.06
C ASP A 51 2.30 3.87 19.33
N GLY A 52 2.08 2.64 18.85
CA GLY A 52 3.10 1.90 18.08
C GLY A 52 3.56 2.58 16.78
N SER A 53 2.90 3.67 16.36
CA SER A 53 3.29 4.49 15.20
C SER A 53 4.06 5.76 15.61
N LEU A 54 4.34 5.97 16.89
CA LEU A 54 5.08 7.14 17.40
C LEU A 54 6.37 7.42 16.61
N PRO A 55 7.26 6.43 16.31
CA PRO A 55 8.48 6.70 15.56
C PRO A 55 8.22 7.25 14.15
N VAL A 56 7.19 6.74 13.48
CA VAL A 56 6.78 7.19 12.15
C VAL A 56 6.24 8.63 12.21
N ARG A 57 5.41 8.95 13.21
CA ARG A 57 4.84 10.29 13.39
C ARG A 57 5.92 11.33 13.70
N LEU A 58 6.87 11.02 14.58
CA LEU A 58 7.98 11.93 14.91
C LEU A 58 8.86 12.20 13.69
N ALA A 59 9.16 11.18 12.89
CA ALA A 59 9.96 11.39 11.69
C ALA A 59 9.19 12.09 10.57
N ALA A 60 7.88 11.90 10.46
CA ALA A 60 7.02 12.70 9.57
C ALA A 60 6.95 14.16 10.00
N LEU A 61 6.95 14.43 11.31
CA LEU A 61 7.05 15.77 11.88
C LEU A 61 8.42 16.41 11.60
N GLY A 62 9.51 15.67 11.77
CA GLY A 62 10.84 16.11 11.36
C GLY A 62 10.90 16.44 9.87
N ALA A 63 10.33 15.57 9.02
CA ALA A 63 10.24 15.79 7.56
C ALA A 63 9.39 17.00 7.18
N PHE A 64 8.41 17.37 8.01
CA PHE A 64 7.56 18.54 7.77
C PHE A 64 8.39 19.83 7.85
N HIS A 65 9.21 19.97 8.90
CA HIS A 65 10.08 21.14 9.10
C HIS A 65 11.39 21.10 8.33
N ASP A 66 11.97 19.91 8.15
CA ASP A 66 13.21 19.67 7.42
C ASP A 66 13.10 18.41 6.54
N PRO A 67 12.62 18.57 5.30
CA PRO A 67 12.52 17.48 4.32
C PRO A 67 13.87 16.84 3.93
N GLY A 68 14.98 17.51 4.24
CA GLY A 68 16.34 17.08 3.93
C GLY A 68 17.00 16.25 5.04
N SER A 69 16.46 16.27 6.26
CA SER A 69 17.06 15.59 7.41
C SER A 69 17.19 14.07 7.20
N ARG A 70 18.27 13.47 7.71
CA ARG A 70 18.49 12.01 7.64
C ARG A 70 17.36 11.22 8.31
N GLN A 71 16.78 11.76 9.38
CA GLN A 71 15.66 11.14 10.09
C GLN A 71 14.38 11.10 9.23
N ALA A 72 14.08 12.19 8.51
CA ALA A 72 13.00 12.24 7.54
C ALA A 72 13.20 11.23 6.39
N VAL A 73 14.44 11.07 5.92
CA VAL A 73 14.78 10.10 4.88
C VAL A 73 14.62 8.66 5.39
N GLY A 74 15.10 8.35 6.59
CA GLY A 74 15.05 7.00 7.18
C GLY A 74 13.63 6.49 7.47
N SER A 75 12.75 7.33 7.98
CA SER A 75 11.34 6.94 8.18
C SER A 75 10.61 6.70 6.85
N ARG A 76 10.89 7.53 5.84
CA ARG A 76 10.34 7.32 4.50
C ARG A 76 10.81 6.01 3.89
N THR A 77 12.03 5.55 4.18
CA THR A 77 12.49 4.24 3.70
C THR A 77 11.74 3.08 4.36
N ALA A 78 11.36 3.18 5.64
CA ALA A 78 10.54 2.17 6.31
C ALA A 78 9.11 2.08 5.73
N LEU A 79 8.59 3.19 5.20
CA LEU A 79 7.28 3.25 4.54
C LEU A 79 7.32 2.97 3.04
N ARG A 80 8.51 2.77 2.45
CA ARG A 80 8.65 2.56 1.00
C ARG A 80 8.52 1.08 0.67
N PRO A 81 7.51 0.68 -0.13
CA PRO A 81 7.44 -0.68 -0.60
C PRO A 81 8.66 -0.99 -1.48
N THR A 82 9.18 -2.21 -1.36
CA THR A 82 10.21 -2.76 -2.26
C THR A 82 9.74 -2.76 -3.71
N ALA A 83 10.65 -2.92 -4.68
CA ALA A 83 10.28 -2.99 -6.10
C ALA A 83 9.24 -4.09 -6.37
N TYR A 84 9.42 -5.26 -5.78
CA TYR A 84 8.47 -6.37 -5.84
C TYR A 84 7.11 -5.98 -5.24
N GLN A 85 7.07 -5.40 -4.05
CA GLN A 85 5.81 -4.97 -3.42
C GLN A 85 5.11 -3.91 -4.25
N ARG A 86 5.82 -2.93 -4.82
CA ARG A 86 5.22 -1.92 -5.71
C ARG A 86 4.58 -2.57 -6.93
N HIS A 87 5.30 -3.46 -7.61
CA HIS A 87 4.76 -4.19 -8.76
C HIS A 87 3.51 -4.99 -8.38
N ARG A 88 3.56 -5.72 -7.27
CA ARG A 88 2.41 -6.49 -6.77
C ARG A 88 1.22 -5.58 -6.44
N LEU A 89 1.44 -4.44 -5.80
CA LEU A 89 0.37 -3.47 -5.49
C LEU A 89 -0.24 -2.87 -6.77
N SER A 90 0.58 -2.52 -7.76
CA SER A 90 0.10 -2.06 -9.06
C SER A 90 -0.78 -3.12 -9.75
N LEU A 91 -0.39 -4.40 -9.67
CA LEU A 91 -1.21 -5.50 -10.19
C LEU A 91 -2.55 -5.61 -9.45
N LEU A 92 -2.56 -5.53 -8.11
CA LEU A 92 -3.79 -5.58 -7.33
C LEU A 92 -4.73 -4.40 -7.65
N LEU A 93 -4.19 -3.20 -7.85
CA LEU A 93 -4.96 -2.03 -8.28
C LEU A 93 -5.57 -2.25 -9.68
N ALA A 94 -4.79 -2.75 -10.65
CA ALA A 94 -5.29 -3.04 -11.98
C ALA A 94 -6.42 -4.09 -11.96
N ILE A 95 -6.35 -5.09 -11.07
CA ILE A 95 -7.44 -6.04 -10.85
C ILE A 95 -8.70 -5.32 -10.34
N LEU A 96 -8.56 -4.45 -9.34
CA LEU A 96 -9.69 -3.71 -8.77
C LEU A 96 -10.34 -2.77 -9.79
N ASP A 97 -9.52 -2.03 -10.56
CA ASP A 97 -10.02 -1.11 -11.59
C ASP A 97 -10.83 -1.86 -12.63
N ARG A 98 -10.33 -3.01 -13.10
CA ARG A 98 -11.08 -3.88 -14.03
C ARG A 98 -12.39 -4.40 -13.43
N MET A 99 -12.39 -4.70 -12.14
CA MET A 99 -13.60 -5.16 -11.44
C MET A 99 -14.66 -4.06 -11.27
N GLN A 100 -14.26 -2.79 -11.30
CA GLN A 100 -15.15 -1.62 -11.17
C GLN A 100 -15.56 -1.03 -12.52
N GLN A 101 -15.01 -1.51 -13.65
CA GLN A 101 -15.41 -1.03 -14.97
C GLN A 101 -16.88 -1.35 -15.24
N PRO A 102 -17.73 -0.35 -15.54
CA PRO A 102 -19.13 -0.58 -15.88
C PRO A 102 -19.17 -1.32 -17.22
N SER A 103 -19.36 -2.63 -17.16
CA SER A 103 -19.52 -3.51 -18.32
C SER A 103 -20.88 -4.19 -18.21
N SER A 104 -21.51 -4.49 -19.35
CA SER A 104 -22.80 -5.21 -19.38
C SER A 104 -22.73 -6.60 -18.72
N GLU A 105 -21.53 -7.15 -18.55
CA GLU A 105 -21.27 -8.40 -17.84
C GLU A 105 -20.21 -8.23 -16.75
N PRO A 106 -20.36 -8.87 -15.58
CA PRO A 106 -19.35 -8.84 -14.54
C PRO A 106 -18.03 -9.47 -15.03
N PRO A 107 -16.88 -8.84 -14.77
CA PRO A 107 -15.60 -9.34 -15.27
C PRO A 107 -15.31 -10.72 -14.71
N THR A 108 -15.25 -11.71 -15.61
CA THR A 108 -14.93 -13.09 -15.24
C THR A 108 -13.46 -13.20 -14.86
N VAL A 109 -13.14 -14.04 -13.87
CA VAL A 109 -11.75 -14.34 -13.43
C VAL A 109 -10.81 -14.62 -14.61
N ARG A 110 -11.33 -15.21 -15.69
CA ARG A 110 -10.61 -15.50 -16.93
C ARG A 110 -10.18 -14.24 -17.69
N HIS A 111 -11.05 -13.23 -17.79
CA HIS A 111 -10.72 -11.96 -18.44
C HIS A 111 -9.64 -11.21 -17.66
N ILE A 112 -9.72 -11.23 -16.33
CA ILE A 112 -8.71 -10.61 -15.45
C ILE A 112 -7.33 -11.26 -15.65
N VAL A 113 -7.25 -12.58 -15.83
CA VAL A 113 -5.96 -13.27 -16.08
C VAL A 113 -5.41 -13.03 -17.47
N ARG A 114 -6.25 -13.13 -18.50
CA ARG A 114 -5.85 -12.87 -19.89
C ARG A 114 -5.22 -11.48 -20.01
N ASP A 115 -5.88 -10.48 -19.43
CA ASP A 115 -5.49 -9.09 -19.61
C ASP A 115 -4.29 -8.69 -18.72
N LEU A 116 -4.03 -9.38 -17.60
CA LEU A 116 -3.02 -8.97 -16.60
C LEU A 116 -1.84 -9.93 -16.39
N MET A 117 -1.98 -11.21 -16.72
CA MET A 117 -0.96 -12.22 -16.39
C MET A 117 -0.29 -12.83 -17.62
N CYS A 118 -1.01 -13.00 -18.73
CA CYS A 118 -0.48 -13.72 -19.88
C CYS A 118 -1.06 -13.18 -21.19
N SER A 119 -0.28 -12.40 -21.92
CA SER A 119 -0.55 -12.05 -23.33
C SER A 119 -0.44 -13.22 -24.31
N GLY A 120 -0.53 -14.48 -23.84
CA GLY A 120 -0.29 -15.70 -24.62
C GLY A 120 -1.19 -16.89 -24.28
N LEU A 121 -2.15 -16.74 -23.34
CA LEU A 121 -3.10 -17.80 -22.95
C LEU A 121 -4.38 -17.82 -23.81
N GLU A 122 -4.34 -17.20 -24.99
CA GLU A 122 -5.47 -17.10 -25.93
C GLU A 122 -6.07 -18.47 -26.32
N HIS A 123 -5.38 -19.59 -26.06
CA HIS A 123 -5.69 -20.91 -26.62
C HIS A 123 -6.08 -22.02 -25.61
N GLU A 124 -6.17 -21.78 -24.30
CA GLU A 124 -6.59 -22.85 -23.37
C GLU A 124 -8.10 -23.14 -23.44
N ARG A 125 -8.49 -24.41 -23.60
CA ARG A 125 -9.90 -24.82 -23.60
C ARG A 125 -10.55 -24.52 -22.24
N ALA A 126 -11.85 -24.22 -22.22
CA ALA A 126 -12.55 -23.80 -21.00
C ALA A 126 -12.46 -24.79 -19.82
N ILE A 127 -12.24 -26.09 -20.10
CA ILE A 127 -12.07 -27.17 -19.13
C ILE A 127 -10.66 -27.19 -18.53
N GLU A 128 -9.63 -26.98 -19.37
CA GLU A 128 -8.23 -26.85 -18.95
C GLU A 128 -8.08 -25.62 -18.04
N TRP A 129 -8.69 -24.50 -18.42
CA TRP A 129 -8.77 -23.30 -17.57
C TRP A 129 -9.43 -23.57 -16.21
N LYS A 130 -10.56 -24.31 -16.18
CA LYS A 130 -11.31 -24.59 -14.94
C LYS A 130 -10.49 -25.41 -13.92
N THR A 131 -9.57 -26.25 -14.38
CA THR A 131 -8.75 -27.14 -13.52
C THR A 131 -7.32 -26.62 -13.31
N SER A 132 -6.90 -25.60 -14.07
CA SER A 132 -5.56 -25.03 -14.03
C SER A 132 -5.15 -24.44 -12.66
N SER A 133 -3.85 -24.51 -12.38
CA SER A 133 -3.20 -23.74 -11.32
C SER A 133 -3.38 -22.23 -11.53
N HIS A 134 -3.43 -21.78 -12.79
CA HIS A 134 -3.64 -20.39 -13.19
C HIS A 134 -4.95 -19.81 -12.63
N ARG A 135 -6.06 -20.57 -12.69
CA ARG A 135 -7.34 -20.12 -12.10
C ARG A 135 -7.24 -19.94 -10.59
N ARG A 136 -6.63 -20.89 -9.86
CA ARG A 136 -6.44 -20.77 -8.40
C ARG A 136 -5.56 -19.59 -8.04
N GLN A 137 -4.47 -19.37 -8.78
CA GLN A 137 -3.59 -18.22 -8.61
C GLN A 137 -4.33 -16.90 -8.82
N ALA A 138 -5.17 -16.82 -9.85
CA ALA A 138 -6.00 -15.66 -10.12
C ALA A 138 -7.03 -15.38 -9.02
N GLN A 139 -7.72 -16.42 -8.57
CA GLN A 139 -8.67 -16.31 -7.46
C GLN A 139 -7.98 -15.82 -6.19
N ARG A 140 -6.77 -16.31 -5.89
CA ARG A 140 -5.95 -15.83 -4.78
C ARG A 140 -5.59 -14.35 -4.93
N LEU A 141 -5.22 -13.91 -6.13
CA LEU A 141 -4.91 -12.50 -6.42
C LEU A 141 -6.13 -11.59 -6.30
N ILE A 142 -7.30 -12.02 -6.78
CA ILE A 142 -8.56 -11.28 -6.63
C ILE A 142 -8.95 -11.17 -5.16
N ALA A 143 -8.85 -12.27 -4.41
CA ALA A 143 -9.11 -12.26 -2.97
C ALA A 143 -8.14 -11.34 -2.23
N GLU A 144 -6.86 -11.36 -2.60
CA GLU A 144 -5.84 -10.47 -2.06
C GLU A 144 -6.14 -8.99 -2.40
N ALA A 145 -6.53 -8.68 -3.63
CA ALA A 145 -6.87 -7.33 -4.06
C ALA A 145 -8.04 -6.76 -3.24
N ARG A 146 -9.10 -7.56 -3.06
CA ARG A 146 -10.25 -7.21 -2.21
C ARG A 146 -9.84 -7.00 -0.74
N ARG A 147 -9.02 -7.90 -0.19
CA ARG A 147 -8.51 -7.78 1.18
C ARG A 147 -7.67 -6.50 1.34
N MET A 148 -6.80 -6.20 0.38
CA MET A 148 -5.96 -5.01 0.37
C MET A 148 -6.81 -3.72 0.35
N MET A 149 -7.86 -3.68 -0.47
CA MET A 149 -8.80 -2.56 -0.53
C MET A 149 -9.59 -2.38 0.79
N ALA A 150 -10.08 -3.47 1.37
CA ALA A 150 -10.93 -3.41 2.56
C ALA A 150 -10.15 -3.01 3.82
N THR A 151 -9.00 -3.65 4.06
CA THR A 151 -8.27 -3.50 5.33
C THR A 151 -6.74 -3.49 5.17
N GLY A 152 -6.19 -4.21 4.19
CA GLY A 152 -4.74 -4.41 4.06
C GLY A 152 -3.94 -3.14 3.75
N TYR A 153 -4.56 -2.09 3.19
CA TYR A 153 -3.90 -0.80 3.00
C TYR A 153 -3.46 -0.15 4.33
N ARG A 154 -4.07 -0.52 5.46
CA ARG A 154 -3.67 0.03 6.77
C ARG A 154 -2.27 -0.43 7.19
N ASP A 155 -1.88 -1.63 6.79
CA ASP A 155 -0.52 -2.15 7.03
C ASP A 155 0.53 -1.41 6.19
N LEU A 156 0.16 -0.96 4.98
CA LEU A 156 1.01 -0.05 4.20
C LEU A 156 1.27 1.26 4.95
N LEU A 157 0.21 1.85 5.51
CA LEU A 157 0.30 3.12 6.23
C LEU A 157 1.10 3.02 7.53
N ARG A 158 1.19 1.82 8.10
CA ARG A 158 1.99 1.52 9.30
C ARG A 158 3.42 1.09 9.00
N GLY A 159 3.78 0.90 7.73
CA GLY A 159 5.07 0.31 7.35
C GLY A 159 5.22 -1.16 7.77
N SER A 160 4.12 -1.83 8.14
CA SER A 160 4.09 -3.21 8.62
C SER A 160 3.73 -4.21 7.53
N MET A 161 3.66 -3.78 6.27
CA MET A 161 3.38 -4.68 5.15
C MET A 161 4.45 -5.77 5.09
N ARG A 162 4.08 -6.95 5.58
CA ARG A 162 4.86 -8.15 5.35
C ARG A 162 4.76 -8.50 3.87
N PRO A 163 5.88 -8.78 3.18
CA PRO A 163 5.78 -9.46 1.91
C PRO A 163 5.04 -10.77 2.17
N VAL A 164 3.95 -11.01 1.43
CA VAL A 164 3.39 -12.35 1.35
C VAL A 164 4.49 -13.18 0.67
N LEU A 165 5.33 -13.83 1.48
CA LEU A 165 6.20 -14.88 0.98
C LEU A 165 5.26 -15.86 0.29
N GLY A 166 5.35 -15.97 -1.03
CA GLY A 166 4.84 -17.14 -1.71
C GLY A 166 5.42 -18.34 -1.00
N ASP A 167 4.56 -19.31 -0.68
CA ASP A 167 4.92 -20.60 -0.08
C ASP A 167 6.33 -21.00 -0.53
N ARG A 168 7.28 -20.96 0.41
CA ARG A 168 8.49 -21.74 0.25
C ARG A 168 8.03 -23.19 0.38
N HIS A 169 7.60 -23.76 -0.74
CA HIS A 169 7.50 -25.19 -0.87
C HIS A 169 8.92 -25.70 -0.68
N SER A 170 9.18 -26.18 0.52
CA SER A 170 10.31 -26.98 0.91
C SER A 170 10.37 -28.17 -0.02
N GLY A 171 11.08 -28.01 -1.14
CA GLY A 171 11.60 -29.12 -1.92
C GLY A 171 12.61 -29.83 -1.05
N GLY A 172 12.13 -30.78 -0.25
CA GLY A 172 12.95 -31.82 0.34
C GLY A 172 13.65 -32.52 -0.80
N ARG A 173 14.95 -32.24 -0.94
CA ARG A 173 15.88 -33.10 -1.66
C ARG A 173 15.86 -34.44 -0.91
N ASP A 174 15.05 -35.37 -1.39
CA ASP A 174 15.24 -36.77 -1.07
C ASP A 174 16.49 -37.20 -1.82
N THR A 175 17.61 -37.03 -1.13
CA THR A 175 18.91 -37.44 -1.59
C THR A 175 18.95 -38.92 -1.34
N GLY A 176 18.88 -39.71 -2.41
CA GLY A 176 19.13 -41.13 -2.32
C GLY A 176 20.46 -41.33 -1.60
N ASP A 177 20.40 -41.97 -0.44
CA ASP A 177 21.57 -42.59 0.15
C ASP A 177 21.39 -44.10 0.06
N LYS A 178 22.40 -44.68 -0.56
CA LYS A 178 22.66 -46.11 -0.57
C LYS A 178 22.88 -46.53 0.87
N LEU A 179 22.51 -47.77 1.21
CA LEU A 179 23.40 -48.69 1.93
C LEU A 179 22.68 -50.04 2.16
N ARG A 180 23.29 -51.06 1.56
CA ARG A 180 23.21 -52.51 1.81
C ARG A 180 22.02 -53.28 1.26
#